data_AF-A0A9X2RTP7-F1
#
_entry.id   AF-A0A9X2RTP7-F1
#
_cell.length_a   1.000
_cell.length_b   1.000
_cell.length_c   1.000
_cell.angle_alpha   90.00
_cell.angle_beta   90.00
_cell.angle_gamma   90.00
#
_symmetry.space_group_name_H-M   'P 1'
#
loop_
_entity.id
_entity.type
_entity.pdbx_description
1 polymer ?
#
loop_
_entity_poly.entity_id
_entity_poly.type
_entity_poly.pdbx_seq_one_letter_code
_entity_poly.pdbx_strand_id
1 'polypeptide(L)'
;MSAEERKLRVRRLVCENASRTHRTFAEQVPGLTRRHIRRTQFPTTLLTDVALFLGGRPGTRLSARMSITTCKDTLLRLIRALPDPKPDPVPALSVDDC
;
A
#
# COMPACT_ATOMS: atom_id res chain seq x y z
N MET A 1 8.38 -16.76 16.65
CA MET A 1 7.98 -16.49 15.25
C MET A 1 9.23 -16.53 14.39
N SER A 2 9.44 -17.62 13.68
CA SER A 2 10.63 -17.81 12.84
C SER A 2 10.60 -16.82 11.67
N ALA A 3 11.67 -16.05 11.49
CA ALA A 3 11.82 -15.17 10.33
C ALA A 3 12.17 -16.04 9.13
N GLU A 4 11.17 -16.35 8.30
CA GLU A 4 11.38 -17.08 7.05
C GLU A 4 12.07 -16.14 6.04
N GLU A 5 13.32 -16.44 5.72
CA GLU A 5 14.11 -15.69 4.76
C GLU A 5 13.61 -15.98 3.33
N ARG A 6 12.77 -15.09 2.80
CA ARG A 6 12.30 -15.17 1.41
C ARG A 6 13.42 -14.72 0.46
N LYS A 7 13.97 -15.67 -0.31
CA LYS A 7 14.99 -15.42 -1.34
C LYS A 7 14.34 -15.07 -2.67
N LEU A 8 14.74 -13.95 -3.28
CA LEU A 8 14.25 -13.50 -4.59
C LEU A 8 15.43 -13.37 -5.57
N ARG A 9 15.28 -13.90 -6.79
CA ARG A 9 16.24 -13.73 -7.89
C ARG A 9 15.68 -12.75 -8.90
N VAL A 10 16.36 -11.63 -9.13
CA VAL A 10 15.98 -10.56 -10.09
C VAL A 10 17.14 -10.23 -11.01
N ARG A 11 16.86 -9.70 -12.21
CA ARG A 11 17.93 -9.25 -13.12
C ARG A 11 18.56 -7.96 -12.60
N ARG A 12 19.89 -7.92 -12.62
CA ARG A 12 20.66 -6.69 -12.43
C ARG A 12 20.81 -6.01 -13.78
N LEU A 13 20.31 -4.79 -13.89
CA LEU A 13 20.40 -3.93 -15.06
C LEU A 13 21.49 -2.88 -14.83
N VAL A 14 22.24 -2.52 -15.87
CA VAL A 14 23.30 -1.51 -15.81
C VAL A 14 22.94 -0.36 -16.75
N CYS A 15 23.01 0.88 -16.25
CA CYS A 15 22.85 2.07 -17.07
C CYS A 15 24.19 2.43 -17.72
N GLU A 16 24.18 2.60 -19.04
CA GLU A 16 25.38 2.93 -19.83
C GLU A 16 25.72 4.43 -19.83
N ASN A 17 24.82 5.28 -19.32
CA ASN A 17 25.07 6.72 -19.24
C ASN A 17 26.09 7.05 -18.14
N ALA A 18 27.29 7.45 -18.55
CA ALA A 18 28.41 7.76 -17.65
C ALA A 18 28.17 8.95 -16.70
N SER A 19 27.20 9.82 -16.99
CA SER A 19 26.88 10.98 -16.15
C SER A 19 26.00 10.66 -14.94
N ARG A 20 25.50 9.42 -14.81
CA ARG A 20 24.54 9.05 -13.75
C ARG A 20 25.22 8.42 -12.53
N THR A 21 25.00 8.99 -11.35
CA THR A 21 25.57 8.52 -10.07
C THR A 21 25.12 7.09 -9.70
N HIS A 22 23.91 6.68 -10.11
CA HIS A 22 23.40 5.32 -9.90
C HIS A 22 23.46 4.52 -11.20
N ARG A 23 24.40 3.57 -11.29
CA ARG A 23 24.65 2.77 -12.50
C ARG A 23 23.97 1.41 -12.48
N THR A 24 23.59 0.89 -11.32
CA THR A 24 23.02 -0.46 -11.19
C THR A 24 21.58 -0.39 -10.69
N PHE A 25 20.68 -1.07 -11.41
CA PHE A 25 19.27 -1.17 -11.08
C PHE A 25 18.89 -2.65 -10.97
N ALA A 26 17.87 -2.95 -10.16
CA ALA A 26 17.22 -4.26 -10.18
C ALA A 26 15.95 -4.19 -11.03
N GLU A 27 15.66 -5.25 -11.77
CA GLU A 27 14.39 -5.42 -12.48
C GLU A 27 13.19 -5.28 -11.52
N GLN A 28 12.12 -4.65 -12.00
CA GLN A 28 10.88 -4.52 -11.25
C GLN A 28 9.94 -5.67 -11.59
N VAL A 29 9.87 -6.66 -10.70
CA VAL A 29 8.88 -7.73 -10.72
C VAL A 29 7.48 -7.14 -10.45
N PRO A 30 6.53 -7.21 -11.40
CA PRO A 30 5.17 -6.75 -11.20
C PRO A 30 4.52 -7.42 -9.98
N GLY A 31 3.79 -6.64 -9.18
CA GLY A 31 3.11 -7.17 -7.98
C GLY A 31 4.05 -7.55 -6.82
N LEU A 32 5.36 -7.29 -6.92
CA LEU A 32 6.31 -7.53 -5.83
C LEU A 32 7.23 -6.33 -5.59
N THR A 33 7.66 -5.66 -6.64
CA THR A 33 8.56 -4.52 -6.57
C THR A 33 8.03 -3.36 -7.41
N ARG A 34 8.18 -2.13 -6.92
CA ARG A 34 7.95 -0.89 -7.69
C ARG A 34 9.04 0.11 -7.36
N ARG A 35 9.32 1.03 -8.28
CA ARG A 35 10.28 2.12 -8.07
C ARG A 35 9.95 2.87 -6.76
N HIS A 36 10.95 3.02 -5.88
CA HIS A 36 10.86 3.70 -4.57
C HIS A 36 10.03 3.01 -3.47
N ILE A 37 9.61 1.76 -3.66
CA ILE A 37 9.02 1.00 -2.55
C ILE A 37 10.10 0.67 -1.50
N ARG A 38 9.89 1.12 -0.26
CA ARG A 38 10.75 0.81 0.90
C ARG A 38 10.19 -0.30 1.81
N ARG A 39 9.00 -0.82 1.49
CA ARG A 39 8.29 -1.80 2.31
C ARG A 39 7.81 -2.95 1.44
N THR A 40 7.94 -4.18 1.91
CA THR A 40 7.31 -5.35 1.29
C THR A 40 5.85 -5.01 0.99
N GLN A 41 5.35 -5.37 -0.20
CA GLN A 41 3.93 -5.26 -0.52
C GLN A 41 3.16 -6.25 0.37
N PHE A 42 2.95 -5.86 1.62
CA PHE A 42 1.94 -6.47 2.47
C PHE A 42 0.60 -6.27 1.77
N PRO A 43 -0.34 -7.24 1.78
CA PRO A 43 -1.58 -7.13 1.02
C PRO A 43 -2.24 -5.78 1.30
N THR A 44 -2.21 -4.90 0.30
CA THR A 44 -2.83 -3.58 0.38
C THR A 44 -4.28 -3.74 0.82
N THR A 45 -4.92 -4.83 0.38
CA THR A 45 -6.23 -5.31 0.79
C THR A 45 -6.43 -5.38 2.31
N LEU A 46 -5.53 -6.02 3.09
CA LEU A 46 -5.73 -6.11 4.55
C LEU A 46 -5.70 -4.73 5.20
N LEU A 47 -4.74 -3.89 4.81
CA LEU A 47 -4.65 -2.53 5.37
C LEU A 47 -5.81 -1.65 4.92
N THR A 48 -6.32 -1.86 3.71
CA THR A 48 -7.53 -1.21 3.21
C THR A 48 -8.74 -1.65 4.04
N ASP A 49 -8.92 -2.94 4.31
CA ASP A 49 -10.02 -3.45 5.12
C ASP A 49 -9.94 -2.88 6.55
N VAL A 50 -8.77 -2.95 7.18
CA VAL A 50 -8.52 -2.34 8.50
C VAL A 50 -8.84 -0.84 8.47
N ALA A 51 -8.47 -0.12 7.41
CA ALA A 51 -8.78 1.29 7.26
C ALA A 51 -10.28 1.55 7.08
N LEU A 52 -11.00 0.72 6.31
CA LEU A 52 -12.44 0.84 6.10
C LEU A 52 -13.21 0.63 7.42
N PHE A 53 -12.84 -0.38 8.21
CA PHE A 53 -13.54 -0.68 9.46
C PHE A 53 -13.17 0.24 10.62
N LEU A 54 -11.90 0.66 10.71
CA LEU A 54 -11.37 1.35 11.90
C LEU A 54 -10.91 2.78 11.64
N GLY A 55 -10.89 3.22 10.39
CA GLY A 55 -10.31 4.48 9.99
C GLY A 55 -8.80 4.57 10.27
N GLY A 56 -8.31 5.80 10.36
CA GLY A 56 -6.87 6.04 10.43
C GLY A 56 -6.19 5.70 11.77
N ARG A 57 -6.51 6.40 12.86
CA ARG A 57 -5.78 6.22 14.15
C ARG A 57 -6.07 4.86 14.81
N PRO A 58 -7.34 4.41 14.91
CA PRO A 58 -7.63 3.08 15.44
C PRO A 58 -7.05 1.95 14.57
N GLY A 59 -7.14 2.09 13.24
CA GLY A 59 -6.50 1.15 12.30
C GLY A 59 -4.97 1.07 12.43
N THR A 60 -4.32 2.20 12.72
CA THR A 60 -2.87 2.23 12.97
C THR A 60 -2.50 1.42 14.22
N ARG A 61 -3.27 1.54 15.31
CA ARG A 61 -3.03 0.77 16.55
C ARG A 61 -3.24 -0.73 16.33
N LEU A 62 -4.26 -1.12 15.58
CA LEU A 62 -4.47 -2.55 15.25
C LEU A 62 -3.34 -3.08 14.36
N SER A 63 -2.92 -2.31 13.36
CA SER A 63 -1.83 -2.70 12.45
C SER A 63 -0.54 -2.95 13.21
N ALA A 64 -0.22 -2.12 14.22
CA ALA A 64 0.94 -2.33 15.08
C ALA A 64 0.88 -3.67 15.84
N ARG A 65 -0.31 -4.08 16.32
CA ARG A 65 -0.52 -5.40 16.96
C ARG A 65 -0.39 -6.57 15.98
N MET A 66 -0.59 -6.34 14.70
CA MET A 66 -0.35 -7.30 13.62
C MET A 66 1.11 -7.29 13.11
N SER A 67 2.01 -6.57 13.78
CA SER A 67 3.40 -6.35 13.34
C SER A 67 3.54 -5.62 12.00
N ILE A 68 2.55 -4.80 11.63
CA ILE A 68 2.54 -4.01 10.40
C ILE A 68 2.72 -2.53 10.74
N THR A 69 3.86 -1.96 10.32
CA THR A 69 4.15 -0.53 10.53
C THR A 69 3.49 0.33 9.45
N THR A 70 2.47 1.09 9.85
CA THR A 70 1.74 2.07 9.01
C THR A 70 1.46 3.35 9.80
N CYS A 71 0.85 4.36 9.17
CA CYS A 71 0.36 5.57 9.83
C CYS A 71 -1.06 5.92 9.37
N LYS A 72 -1.74 6.75 10.17
CA LYS A 72 -3.10 7.24 9.90
C LYS A 72 -3.24 7.73 8.46
N ASP A 73 -2.31 8.55 7.98
CA ASP A 73 -2.39 9.14 6.65
C ASP A 73 -2.22 8.12 5.54
N THR A 74 -1.43 7.07 5.77
CA THR A 74 -1.31 5.95 4.82
C THR A 74 -2.65 5.22 4.72
N LEU A 75 -3.29 4.90 5.84
CA LEU A 75 -4.61 4.25 5.84
C LEU A 75 -5.68 5.12 5.18
N LEU A 76 -5.71 6.42 5.46
CA LEU A 76 -6.64 7.34 4.80
C LEU A 76 -6.38 7.46 3.28
N ARG A 77 -5.12 7.41 2.85
CA ARG A 77 -4.79 7.35 1.42
C ARG A 77 -5.27 6.07 0.76
N LEU A 78 -5.24 4.94 1.47
CA LEU A 78 -5.77 3.67 0.94
C LEU A 78 -7.28 3.75 0.70
N ILE A 79 -8.03 4.28 1.67
CA ILE A 79 -9.49 4.48 1.52
C ILE A 79 -9.78 5.39 0.33
N ARG A 80 -9.10 6.55 0.25
CA ARG A 80 -9.31 7.54 -0.83
C ARG A 80 -8.88 7.07 -2.22
N ALA A 81 -8.07 6.03 -2.30
CA ALA A 81 -7.63 5.46 -3.57
C ALA A 81 -8.61 4.38 -4.08
N LEU A 82 -9.62 4.01 -3.29
CA LEU A 82 -10.68 3.12 -3.75
C LEU A 82 -11.54 3.83 -4.80
N PRO A 83 -12.02 3.10 -5.82
CA PRO A 83 -13.00 3.67 -6.73
C PRO A 83 -14.28 3.99 -5.97
N ASP A 84 -14.90 5.12 -6.29
CA ASP A 84 -16.23 5.41 -5.80
C ASP A 84 -17.21 4.33 -6.30
N PRO A 85 -18.20 3.94 -5.48
CA PRO A 85 -19.26 3.06 -5.94
C PRO A 85 -19.98 3.72 -7.12
N LYS A 86 -20.41 2.92 -8.09
CA LYS A 86 -21.22 3.44 -9.19
C LYS A 86 -22.50 4.05 -8.62
N PRO A 87 -22.85 5.29 -8.97
CA PRO A 87 -24.09 5.88 -8.51
C PRO A 87 -25.25 5.19 -9.21
N ASP A 88 -26.13 4.56 -8.43
CA ASP A 88 -27.44 4.14 -8.91
C ASP A 88 -28.45 5.29 -8.69
N PRO A 89 -29.50 5.42 -9.53
CA PRO A 89 -30.53 6.43 -9.32
C PRO A 89 -31.19 6.25 -7.95
N VAL A 90 -31.11 7.27 -7.10
CA VAL A 90 -31.74 7.27 -5.78
C VAL A 90 -33.03 8.10 -5.86
N PRO A 91 -34.23 7.52 -5.64
CA PRO A 91 -35.50 8.23 -5.78
C PRO A 91 -35.77 9.23 -4.65
N ALA A 92 -35.14 9.07 -3.49
CA ALA A 92 -35.19 10.01 -2.37
C ALA A 92 -33.89 9.98 -1.57
N LEU A 93 -33.32 11.15 -1.28
CA LEU A 93 -32.12 11.31 -0.46
C LEU A 93 -32.50 12.06 0.82
N SER A 94 -32.39 11.40 1.97
CA SER A 94 -32.49 12.09 3.26
C SER A 94 -31.16 12.75 3.59
N VAL A 95 -31.22 14.00 4.05
CA VAL A 95 -30.07 14.67 4.66
C VAL A 95 -30.15 14.43 6.17
N ASP A 96 -29.08 13.92 6.75
CA ASP A 96 -28.93 13.80 8.19
C ASP A 96 -27.83 14.77 8.64
N ASP A 97 -28.16 15.62 9.60
CA ASP A 97 -27.20 16.51 10.24
C ASP A 97 -26.70 15.82 11.51
N CYS A 98 -25.61 15.06 11.38
CA CYS A 98 -24.84 14.51 12.49
C CYS A 98 -23.89 15.55 13.10
#